data_AF-A0A955C0P1-F1
#
_entry.id   AF-A0A955C0P1-F1
#
_cell.length_a   1.000
_cell.length_b   1.000
_cell.length_c   1.000
_cell.angle_alpha   90.00
_cell.angle_beta   90.00
_cell.angle_gamma   90.00
#
_symmetry.space_group_name_H-M   'P 1'
#
loop_
_entity.id
_entity.type
_entity.pdbx_description
1 polymer ?
#
loop_
_entity_poly.entity_id
_entity_poly.type
_entity_poly.pdbx_seq_one_letter_code
_entity_poly.pdbx_strand_id
1 'polypeptide(L)'
;EVYTEEQGWRYVSELETSSSLVDATGAPLTIVAIEIDPTPRPVYNLETSCGTYFAQGVWAHNCRPGKRIYSDRVRRRAINEPGPMHNFPESIDGDIVQNGTIRRDGDYIEYHLEGAINGKSGRYEIGGYVDDAEEVLTITHRFFRPG
;
A
#
# COMPACT_ATOMS: atom_id res chain seq x y z
N GLU A 1 3.44 1.99 -8.57
CA GLU A 1 4.32 3.06 -9.10
C GLU A 1 5.10 2.54 -10.31
N VAL A 2 5.85 3.40 -11.00
CA VAL A 2 6.84 2.99 -12.02
C VAL A 2 8.20 3.60 -11.73
N TYR A 3 9.27 2.97 -12.20
CA TYR A 3 10.64 3.45 -11.98
C TYR A 3 11.03 4.49 -13.04
N THR A 4 11.40 5.68 -12.58
CA THR A 4 11.91 6.79 -13.39
C THR A 4 13.42 6.89 -13.27
N GLU A 5 14.09 7.33 -14.33
CA GLU A 5 15.55 7.50 -14.37
C GLU A 5 16.03 8.54 -13.35
N GLU A 6 15.31 9.66 -13.22
CA GLU A 6 15.77 10.81 -12.43
C GLU A 6 15.37 10.72 -10.95
N GLN A 7 14.21 10.13 -10.65
CA GLN A 7 13.55 10.27 -9.35
C GLN A 7 13.19 8.91 -8.71
N GLY A 8 13.55 7.79 -9.34
CA GLY A 8 13.22 6.45 -8.84
C GLY A 8 11.71 6.16 -8.94
N TRP A 9 11.15 5.52 -7.93
CA TRP A 9 9.73 5.15 -7.91
C TRP A 9 8.81 6.37 -7.85
N ARG A 10 7.87 6.47 -8.80
CA ARG A 10 6.88 7.55 -8.88
C ARG A 10 5.49 7.03 -9.18
N TYR A 11 4.47 7.73 -8.69
CA TYR A 11 3.09 7.43 -9.08
C TYR A 11 2.88 7.78 -10.56
N VAL A 12 2.11 6.93 -11.27
CA VAL A 12 1.81 7.15 -12.70
C VAL A 12 1.06 8.48 -12.92
N SER A 13 0.29 8.92 -11.92
CA SER A 13 -0.42 10.21 -11.94
C SER A 13 0.48 11.44 -11.85
N GLU A 14 1.76 11.27 -11.53
CA GLU A 14 2.74 12.35 -11.41
C GLU A 14 3.67 12.45 -12.63
N LEU A 15 3.50 11.56 -13.61
CA LEU A 15 4.33 11.53 -14.81
C LEU A 15 3.85 12.56 -15.83
N GLU A 16 4.81 13.08 -16.58
CA GLU A 16 4.59 13.98 -17.71
C GLU A 16 5.18 13.37 -18.98
N THR A 17 4.81 13.90 -20.16
CA THR A 17 5.36 13.46 -21.47
C THR A 17 6.84 13.83 -21.69
N SER A 18 7.52 14.30 -20.65
CA SER A 18 8.97 14.51 -20.62
C SER A 18 9.66 13.64 -19.58
N SER A 19 8.91 12.90 -18.76
CA SER A 19 9.49 11.97 -17.79
C SER A 19 10.21 10.82 -18.51
N SER A 20 11.33 10.41 -17.94
CA SER A 20 12.14 9.28 -18.41
C SER A 20 11.94 8.08 -17.49
N LEU A 21 11.51 6.95 -18.07
CA LEU A 21 11.47 5.64 -17.42
C LEU A 21 12.76 4.87 -17.76
N VAL A 22 12.93 3.68 -17.18
CA VAL A 22 14.04 2.78 -17.55
C VAL A 22 13.52 1.44 -18.06
N ASP A 23 14.19 0.89 -19.07
CA ASP A 23 13.91 -0.43 -19.62
C ASP A 23 14.54 -1.57 -18.77
N ALA A 24 14.43 -2.82 -19.24
CA ALA A 24 14.98 -3.98 -18.54
C ALA A 24 16.51 -3.97 -18.43
N THR A 25 17.19 -3.21 -19.30
CA THR A 25 18.65 -3.06 -19.31
C THR A 25 19.13 -1.83 -18.53
N GLY A 26 18.18 -1.00 -18.05
CA GLY A 26 18.46 0.28 -17.41
C GLY A 26 18.63 1.44 -18.39
N ALA A 27 18.35 1.24 -19.69
CA ALA A 27 18.41 2.31 -20.67
C ALA A 27 17.16 3.22 -20.56
N PRO A 28 17.29 4.53 -20.79
CA PRO A 28 16.19 5.47 -20.64
C PRO A 28 15.13 5.32 -21.73
N LEU A 29 13.87 5.51 -21.34
CA LEU A 29 12.69 5.52 -22.20
C LEU A 29 11.89 6.80 -21.97
N THR A 30 11.75 7.64 -22.99
CA THR A 30 10.93 8.86 -22.89
C THR A 30 9.45 8.55 -23.08
N ILE A 31 8.60 9.05 -22.18
CA ILE A 31 7.15 8.98 -22.33
C ILE A 31 6.72 9.97 -23.41
N VAL A 32 6.31 9.49 -24.59
CA VAL A 32 5.88 10.39 -25.69
C VAL A 32 4.41 10.80 -25.61
N ALA A 33 3.59 10.05 -24.88
CA ALA A 33 2.16 10.31 -24.71
C ALA A 33 1.64 9.63 -23.43
N ILE A 34 0.65 10.26 -22.79
CA ILE A 34 -0.13 9.69 -21.68
C ILE A 34 -1.61 9.84 -22.04
N GLU A 35 -2.32 8.73 -22.11
CA GLU A 35 -3.74 8.69 -22.46
C GLU A 35 -4.53 7.98 -21.37
N ILE A 36 -5.67 8.56 -20.97
CA ILE A 36 -6.61 7.91 -20.06
C ILE A 36 -7.65 7.18 -20.91
N ASP A 37 -7.64 5.84 -20.89
CA ASP A 37 -8.74 5.04 -21.43
C ASP A 37 -9.91 5.06 -20.42
N PRO A 38 -11.05 5.71 -20.73
CA PRO A 38 -12.18 5.77 -19.81
C PRO A 38 -12.97 4.45 -19.76
N THR A 39 -12.64 3.47 -20.60
CA THR A 39 -13.34 2.20 -20.67
C THR A 39 -12.97 1.33 -19.46
N PRO A 40 -13.93 0.97 -18.59
CA PRO A 40 -13.65 0.09 -17.47
C PRO A 40 -13.20 -1.28 -17.98
N ARG A 41 -12.01 -1.71 -17.58
CA ARG A 41 -11.47 -3.05 -17.87
C ARG A 41 -10.96 -3.68 -16.58
N PRO A 42 -10.96 -5.02 -16.48
CA PRO A 42 -10.24 -5.69 -15.41
C PRO A 42 -8.77 -5.23 -15.40
N VAL A 43 -8.30 -4.76 -14.24
CA VAL A 43 -6.90 -4.43 -14.00
C VAL A 43 -6.32 -5.53 -13.11
N TYR A 44 -5.16 -6.03 -13.50
CA TYR A 44 -4.47 -7.10 -12.78
C TYR A 44 -3.20 -6.55 -12.15
N ASN A 45 -2.80 -7.15 -11.04
CA ASN A 45 -1.55 -6.85 -10.36
C ASN A 45 -0.83 -8.16 -10.00
N LEU A 46 0.50 -8.10 -9.94
CA LEU A 46 1.34 -9.22 -9.55
C LEU A 46 1.93 -8.97 -8.16
N GLU A 47 1.81 -9.97 -7.30
CA GLU A 47 2.47 -9.97 -5.99
C GLU A 47 3.81 -10.72 -6.12
N THR A 48 4.92 -10.01 -5.96
CA THR A 48 6.28 -10.57 -5.90
C THR A 48 6.86 -10.35 -4.52
N SER A 49 7.89 -11.12 -4.14
CA SER A 49 8.50 -11.02 -2.80
C SER A 49 9.14 -9.66 -2.49
N CYS A 50 9.46 -8.86 -3.52
CA CYS A 50 10.03 -7.51 -3.40
C CYS A 50 9.13 -6.44 -4.04
N GLY A 51 7.88 -6.79 -4.38
CA GLY A 51 6.92 -5.87 -4.98
C GLY A 51 7.29 -5.32 -6.36
N THR A 52 8.45 -5.64 -6.92
CA THR A 52 8.92 -5.14 -8.20
C THR A 52 8.73 -6.19 -9.30
N TYR A 53 8.24 -5.78 -10.46
CA TYR A 53 8.16 -6.62 -11.65
C TYR A 53 8.30 -5.80 -12.93
N PHE A 54 8.82 -6.42 -13.99
CA PHE A 54 8.92 -5.82 -15.32
C PHE A 54 7.73 -6.25 -16.18
N ALA A 55 6.95 -5.29 -16.68
CA ALA A 55 5.78 -5.56 -17.50
C ALA A 55 5.71 -4.56 -18.66
N GLN A 56 5.49 -5.06 -19.89
CA GLN A 56 5.28 -4.22 -21.07
C GLN A 56 6.34 -3.12 -21.28
N GLY A 57 7.61 -3.40 -20.98
CA GLY A 57 8.72 -2.47 -21.19
C GLY A 57 9.03 -1.56 -20.00
N VAL A 58 8.26 -1.62 -18.91
CA VAL A 58 8.45 -0.76 -17.73
C VAL A 58 8.59 -1.56 -16.44
N TRP A 59 9.38 -1.03 -15.51
CA TRP A 59 9.41 -1.52 -14.14
C TRP A 59 8.22 -0.96 -13.37
N ALA A 60 7.38 -1.86 -12.86
CA ALA A 60 6.25 -1.55 -12.02
C ALA A 60 6.53 -1.99 -10.58
N HIS A 61 6.02 -1.20 -9.64
CA HIS A 61 6.15 -1.43 -8.21
C HIS A 61 4.80 -1.55 -7.52
N ASN A 62 4.72 -2.56 -6.67
CA ASN A 62 3.64 -2.97 -5.80
C ASN A 62 4.23 -3.58 -4.50
N CYS A 63 5.30 -2.98 -3.93
CA CYS A 63 5.75 -3.43 -2.62
C CYS A 63 4.79 -2.89 -1.56
N ARG A 64 4.29 -3.78 -0.70
CA ARG A 64 3.57 -3.37 0.50
C ARG A 64 4.59 -3.23 1.63
N PRO A 65 4.43 -2.26 2.55
CA PRO A 65 5.43 -1.98 3.57
C PRO A 65 5.74 -3.21 4.42
N GLY A 66 7.00 -3.64 4.41
CA GLY A 66 7.47 -4.79 5.18
C GLY A 66 7.64 -4.45 6.65
N LYS A 67 8.04 -3.20 6.96
CA LYS A 67 8.25 -2.72 8.32
C LYS A 67 7.05 -1.89 8.79
N ARG A 68 6.65 -2.10 10.05
CA ARG A 68 5.48 -1.45 10.66
C ARG A 68 5.90 -0.78 11.97
N ILE A 69 5.55 0.50 12.12
CA ILE A 69 5.85 1.27 13.32
C ILE A 69 4.54 1.83 13.87
N TYR A 70 4.18 1.45 15.10
CA TYR A 70 2.98 2.00 15.74
C TYR A 70 3.27 3.38 16.33
N SER A 71 2.43 4.35 15.97
CA SER A 71 2.42 5.67 16.61
C SER A 71 2.03 5.58 18.10
N ASP A 72 2.44 6.58 18.87
CA ASP A 72 2.05 6.73 20.27
C ASP A 72 0.54 6.78 20.47
N ARG A 73 -0.20 7.30 19.48
CA ARG A 73 -1.68 7.33 19.50
C ARG A 73 -2.27 5.93 19.54
N VAL A 74 -1.77 5.02 18.70
CA VAL A 74 -2.27 3.63 18.65
C VAL A 74 -1.95 2.92 19.95
N ARG A 75 -0.71 3.04 20.43
CA ARG A 75 -0.28 2.48 21.73
C ARG A 75 -1.13 3.01 22.88
N ARG A 76 -1.42 4.30 22.91
CA ARG A 76 -2.26 4.92 23.95
C ARG A 76 -3.71 4.46 23.89
N ARG A 77 -4.27 4.27 22.69
CA ARG A 77 -5.62 3.70 22.53
C ARG A 77 -5.69 2.25 23.01
N ALA A 78 -4.67 1.44 22.70
CA ALA A 78 -4.57 0.07 23.18
C ALA A 78 -4.63 0.00 24.72
N ILE A 79 -3.96 0.93 25.41
CA ILE A 79 -3.99 1.05 26.87
C ILE A 79 -5.35 1.55 27.40
N ASN A 80 -5.88 2.62 26.82
CA ASN A 80 -7.11 3.26 27.30
C ASN A 80 -8.37 2.43 27.00
N GLU A 81 -8.34 1.63 25.95
CA GLU A 81 -9.44 0.80 25.47
C GLU A 81 -8.95 -0.66 25.34
N PRO A 82 -8.77 -1.38 26.47
CA PRO A 82 -8.16 -2.72 26.52
C PRO A 82 -9.01 -3.81 25.85
N GLY A 83 -10.18 -3.43 25.31
CA GLY A 83 -11.03 -4.33 24.55
C GLY A 83 -10.34 -4.83 23.27
N PRO A 84 -10.90 -5.88 22.66
CA PRO A 84 -10.26 -6.56 21.54
C PRO A 84 -10.26 -5.72 20.26
N MET A 85 -10.98 -4.60 20.24
CA MET A 85 -11.06 -3.72 19.08
C MET A 85 -9.75 -3.00 18.77
N HIS A 86 -8.94 -2.70 19.80
CA HIS A 86 -7.61 -2.10 19.63
C HIS A 86 -6.46 -3.07 19.95
N ASN A 87 -6.77 -4.23 20.56
CA ASN A 87 -5.80 -5.16 21.14
C ASN A 87 -5.85 -6.58 20.52
N PHE A 88 -6.29 -6.74 19.28
CA PHE A 88 -6.14 -8.02 18.58
C PHE A 88 -4.65 -8.32 18.29
N PRO A 89 -4.25 -9.59 18.06
CA PRO A 89 -2.83 -9.95 17.89
C PRO A 89 -2.14 -9.19 16.76
N GLU A 90 -0.94 -8.65 17.01
CA GLU A 90 -0.13 -7.97 16.00
C GLU A 90 0.30 -8.89 14.84
N SER A 91 0.27 -10.22 15.06
CA SER A 91 0.55 -11.20 14.01
C SER A 91 -0.41 -11.10 12.82
N ILE A 92 -1.61 -10.55 13.04
CA ILE A 92 -2.64 -10.38 11.99
C ILE A 92 -2.34 -9.15 11.11
N ASP A 93 -1.52 -8.20 11.59
CA ASP A 93 -1.24 -6.95 10.88
C ASP A 93 -0.55 -7.20 9.53
N GLY A 94 0.25 -8.28 9.46
CA GLY A 94 0.82 -8.76 8.20
C GLY A 94 -0.25 -9.12 7.18
N ASP A 95 -1.22 -9.93 7.59
CA ASP A 95 -2.30 -10.40 6.72
C ASP A 95 -3.21 -9.24 6.29
N ILE A 96 -3.49 -8.30 7.19
CA ILE A 96 -4.29 -7.11 6.87
C ILE A 96 -3.58 -6.27 5.81
N VAL A 97 -2.28 -5.99 6.03
CA VAL A 97 -1.49 -5.21 5.08
C VAL A 97 -1.31 -5.95 3.77
N GLN A 98 -1.16 -7.28 3.76
CA GLN A 98 -0.89 -8.06 2.54
C GLN A 98 -2.13 -8.42 1.73
N ASN A 99 -3.23 -8.79 2.40
CA ASN A 99 -4.42 -9.35 1.76
C ASN A 99 -5.63 -8.41 1.84
N GLY A 100 -5.53 -7.33 2.62
CA GLY A 100 -6.60 -6.34 2.74
C GLY A 100 -6.83 -5.57 1.45
N THR A 101 -8.08 -5.17 1.26
CA THR A 101 -8.48 -4.13 0.31
C THR A 101 -7.91 -2.79 0.76
N ILE A 102 -7.57 -1.92 -0.20
CA ILE A 102 -6.86 -0.66 0.08
C ILE A 102 -7.81 0.51 -0.19
N ARG A 103 -7.84 1.46 0.73
CA ARG A 103 -8.43 2.79 0.55
C ARG A 103 -7.32 3.84 0.73
N ARG A 104 -7.23 4.82 -0.18
CA ARG A 104 -6.28 5.94 -0.08
C ARG A 104 -7.03 7.26 0.01
N ASP A 105 -6.50 8.18 0.81
CA ASP A 105 -6.98 9.55 0.99
C ASP A 105 -5.76 10.48 1.13
N GLY A 106 -5.30 11.03 0.00
CA GLY A 106 -3.99 11.67 -0.09
C GLY A 106 -2.87 10.70 0.29
N ASP A 107 -1.98 11.14 1.19
CA ASP A 107 -0.85 10.34 1.69
C ASP A 107 -1.27 9.28 2.73
N TYR A 108 -2.54 9.27 3.12
CA TYR A 108 -3.07 8.32 4.07
C TYR A 108 -3.53 7.05 3.36
N ILE A 109 -3.08 5.89 3.84
CA ILE A 109 -3.52 4.58 3.37
C ILE A 109 -4.25 3.83 4.47
N GLU A 110 -5.34 3.14 4.12
CA GLU A 110 -6.05 2.19 4.96
C GLU A 110 -6.12 0.81 4.28
N TYR A 111 -5.86 -0.22 5.07
CA TYR A 111 -5.96 -1.62 4.73
C TYR A 111 -7.14 -2.24 5.48
N HIS A 112 -7.97 -2.95 4.73
CA HIS A 112 -9.26 -3.48 5.17
C HIS A 112 -9.35 -4.97 4.87
N LEU A 113 -9.40 -5.78 5.92
CA LEU A 113 -9.53 -7.24 5.81
C LEU A 113 -10.75 -7.72 6.60
N GLU A 114 -11.68 -8.40 5.94
CA GLU A 114 -12.83 -9.02 6.60
C GLU A 114 -12.38 -10.19 7.49
N GLY A 115 -13.04 -10.39 8.63
CA GLY A 115 -12.71 -11.46 9.56
C GLY A 115 -13.59 -11.48 10.80
N ALA A 116 -13.06 -12.00 11.91
CA ALA A 116 -13.85 -12.13 13.13
C ALA A 116 -12.99 -12.09 14.41
N ILE A 117 -13.52 -11.46 15.43
CA ILE A 117 -12.98 -11.50 16.79
C ILE A 117 -13.98 -12.19 17.71
N ASN A 118 -13.55 -13.22 18.42
CA ASN A 118 -14.37 -13.96 19.39
C ASN A 118 -15.72 -14.42 18.80
N GLY A 119 -15.71 -14.89 17.54
CA GLY A 119 -16.90 -15.37 16.83
C GLY A 119 -17.83 -14.26 16.29
N LYS A 120 -17.52 -12.98 16.50
CA LYS A 120 -18.25 -11.86 15.90
C LYS A 120 -17.55 -11.42 14.61
N SER A 121 -18.29 -11.48 13.50
CA SER A 121 -17.81 -11.01 12.20
C SER A 121 -17.63 -9.49 12.20
N GLY A 122 -16.74 -9.02 11.34
CA GLY A 122 -16.44 -7.60 11.18
C GLY A 122 -15.20 -7.42 10.31
N ARG A 123 -14.60 -6.25 10.41
CA ARG A 123 -13.46 -5.86 9.57
C ARG A 123 -12.29 -5.35 10.39
N TYR A 124 -11.10 -5.87 10.09
CA TYR A 124 -9.84 -5.31 10.55
C TYR A 124 -9.46 -4.10 9.72
N GLU A 125 -9.01 -3.05 10.38
CA GLU A 125 -8.60 -1.78 9.79
C GLU A 125 -7.20 -1.43 10.32
N ILE A 126 -6.25 -1.23 9.41
CA ILE A 126 -4.94 -0.60 9.69
C ILE A 126 -4.81 0.61 8.80
N GLY A 127 -4.57 1.78 9.39
CA GLY A 127 -4.38 3.01 8.66
C GLY A 127 -3.11 3.73 9.08
N GLY A 128 -2.45 4.39 8.14
CA GLY A 128 -1.17 5.02 8.38
C GLY A 128 -0.60 5.77 7.19
N TYR A 129 0.66 6.18 7.35
CA TYR A 129 1.46 6.84 6.32
C TYR A 129 2.59 5.92 5.89
N VAL A 130 2.80 5.80 4.58
CA VAL A 130 3.87 4.98 4.02
C VAL A 130 5.06 5.88 3.70
N ASP A 131 6.23 5.47 4.16
CA ASP A 131 7.50 5.90 3.61
C ASP A 131 7.88 4.84 2.56
N ASP A 132 7.66 5.17 1.29
CA ASP A 132 7.88 4.25 0.16
C ASP A 132 9.38 3.99 -0.06
N ALA A 133 10.26 4.92 0.34
CA ALA A 133 11.71 4.74 0.21
C ALA A 133 12.27 3.76 1.24
N GLU A 134 11.73 3.78 2.46
CA GLU A 134 12.14 2.92 3.57
C GLU A 134 11.27 1.66 3.70
N GLU A 135 10.24 1.51 2.88
CA GLU A 135 9.21 0.47 2.95
C GLU A 135 8.59 0.36 4.37
N VAL A 136 8.34 1.50 4.99
CA VAL A 136 7.84 1.61 6.38
C VAL A 136 6.40 2.13 6.40
N LEU A 137 5.51 1.40 7.05
CA LEU A 137 4.18 1.90 7.42
C LEU A 137 4.18 2.43 8.85
N THR A 138 3.99 3.74 9.02
CA THR A 138 3.70 4.34 10.31
C THR A 138 2.20 4.22 10.61
N ILE A 139 1.83 3.26 11.46
CA ILE A 139 0.46 2.94 11.82
C ILE A 139 -0.08 3.98 12.82
N THR A 140 -1.10 4.73 12.39
CA THR A 140 -1.80 5.72 13.21
C THR A 140 -3.23 5.32 13.55
N HIS A 141 -3.76 4.31 12.88
CA HIS A 141 -5.06 3.68 13.13
C HIS A 141 -4.92 2.17 13.14
N ARG A 142 -5.48 1.53 14.16
CA ARG A 142 -5.59 0.07 14.28
C ARG A 142 -6.87 -0.24 15.01
N PHE A 143 -7.81 -0.88 14.32
CA PHE A 143 -9.14 -1.12 14.86
C PHE A 143 -9.78 -2.35 14.23
N PHE A 144 -10.55 -3.10 15.01
CA PHE A 144 -11.53 -4.03 14.49
C PHE A 144 -12.91 -3.38 14.60
N ARG A 145 -13.60 -3.24 13.46
CA ARG A 145 -14.96 -2.75 13.37
C ARG A 145 -15.93 -3.93 13.36
N PRO A 146 -16.70 -4.15 14.44
CA PRO A 146 -17.73 -5.19 14.45
C PRO A 146 -18.80 -4.91 13.39
N GLY A 147 -19.29 -5.99 12.76
CA GLY A 147 -20.45 -5.97 11.88
C GLY A 147 -21.78 -5.98 12.61
#